data_AF-A0A9J7MAH7-F1
#
_entry.id   AF-A0A9J7MAH7-F1
#
_cell.length_a   1.000
_cell.length_b   1.000
_cell.length_c   1.000
_cell.angle_alpha   90.00
_cell.angle_beta   90.00
_cell.angle_gamma   90.00
#
_symmetry.space_group_name_H-M   'P 1'
#
loop_
_entity.id
_entity.type
_entity.pdbx_description
1 polymer ?
#
loop_
_entity_poly.entity_id
_entity_poly.type
_entity_poly.pdbx_seq_one_letter_code
_entity_poly.pdbx_strand_id
1 'polypeptide(L)'
;MQIDQVEDEIALAHALTLLCFQGPKRVGELWKSSGLDWKNFLSKNEDVHDFVQKKNLGYTLDESRALPRKPEPLTMDRIQDELERLLMKDRADNEKIFDWIEASVDEATTKERTFIRALMTAVCRSAITGEGSNLRCDTQGIQKRVVLLQKYLDNESTRELQALFALQALMVQLDQPPNLLRMFFDTLYDEDVISEDAFYAWESNTDPAEQEGKGVALKSVTAFFTWLREAEEEETDS
;
A
#
# COMPACT_ATOMS: atom_id res chain seq x y z
N MET A 1 38.64 -25.27 11.13
CA MET A 1 37.70 -26.24 10.53
C MET A 1 36.24 -25.92 10.77
N GLN A 2 35.77 -25.62 11.99
CA GLN A 2 34.36 -25.24 12.21
C GLN A 2 34.09 -23.72 12.05
N ILE A 3 35.12 -22.88 12.19
CA ILE A 3 35.05 -21.42 12.00
C ILE A 3 35.08 -21.05 10.51
N ASP A 4 35.99 -21.66 9.74
CA ASP A 4 36.14 -21.41 8.30
C ASP A 4 34.85 -21.75 7.52
N GLN A 5 34.15 -22.80 7.94
CA GLN A 5 32.93 -23.28 7.27
C GLN A 5 31.73 -22.34 7.48
N VAL A 6 31.65 -21.66 8.64
CA VAL A 6 30.60 -20.67 8.94
C VAL A 6 30.84 -19.36 8.18
N GLU A 7 32.10 -18.99 7.95
CA GLU A 7 32.45 -17.84 7.12
C GLU A 7 32.12 -18.08 5.64
N ASP A 8 32.39 -19.27 5.12
CA ASP A 8 32.03 -19.67 3.76
C ASP A 8 30.51 -19.67 3.52
N GLU A 9 29.72 -20.12 4.50
CA GLU A 9 28.25 -20.10 4.47
C GLU A 9 27.69 -18.67 4.37
N ILE A 10 28.18 -17.76 5.22
CA ILE A 10 27.73 -16.36 5.24
C ILE A 10 28.16 -15.64 3.96
N ALA A 11 29.38 -15.89 3.48
CA ALA A 11 29.91 -15.29 2.27
C ALA A 11 29.13 -15.73 1.02
N LEU A 12 28.82 -17.02 0.90
CA LEU A 12 28.05 -17.56 -0.23
C LEU A 12 26.60 -17.06 -0.21
N ALA A 13 25.95 -17.05 0.95
CA ALA A 13 24.61 -16.50 1.10
C ALA A 13 24.57 -15.01 0.73
N HIS A 14 25.54 -14.20 1.18
CA HIS A 14 25.64 -12.80 0.78
C HIS A 14 25.92 -12.63 -0.73
N ALA A 15 26.79 -13.44 -1.32
CA ALA A 15 27.08 -13.39 -2.75
C ALA A 15 25.84 -13.70 -3.59
N LEU A 16 25.04 -14.72 -3.20
CA LEU A 16 23.81 -15.08 -3.88
C LEU A 16 22.72 -13.99 -3.74
N THR A 17 22.58 -13.42 -2.56
CA THR A 17 21.67 -12.29 -2.32
C THR A 17 22.07 -11.07 -3.15
N LEU A 18 23.37 -10.78 -3.27
CA LEU A 18 23.85 -9.70 -4.14
C LEU A 18 23.56 -10.00 -5.61
N LEU A 19 23.79 -11.22 -6.08
CA LEU A 19 23.53 -11.62 -7.46
C LEU A 19 22.05 -11.60 -7.85
N CYS A 20 21.11 -11.53 -6.90
CA CYS A 20 19.67 -11.39 -7.16
C CYS A 20 19.28 -10.11 -7.92
N PHE A 21 20.18 -9.13 -8.11
CA PHE A 21 19.95 -8.04 -9.07
C PHE A 21 19.71 -8.56 -10.51
N GLN A 22 20.16 -9.78 -10.84
CA GLN A 22 19.92 -10.45 -12.12
C GLN A 22 18.61 -11.25 -12.17
N GLY A 23 17.82 -11.25 -11.09
CA GLY A 23 16.57 -11.98 -10.93
C GLY A 23 16.75 -13.33 -10.21
N PRO A 24 15.94 -13.65 -9.19
CA PRO A 24 16.04 -14.90 -8.41
C PRO A 24 16.02 -16.18 -9.26
N LYS A 25 15.23 -16.18 -10.35
CA LYS A 25 15.14 -17.30 -11.29
C LYS A 25 16.48 -17.61 -11.97
N ARG A 26 17.17 -16.58 -12.45
CA ARG A 26 18.46 -16.73 -13.15
C ARG A 26 19.57 -17.16 -12.20
N VAL A 27 19.56 -16.66 -10.97
CA VAL A 27 20.50 -17.09 -9.92
C VAL A 27 20.23 -18.55 -9.52
N GLY A 28 18.97 -18.96 -9.42
CA GLY A 28 18.58 -20.35 -9.19
C GLY A 28 19.03 -21.30 -10.30
N GLU A 29 18.88 -20.90 -11.56
CA GLU A 29 19.38 -21.67 -12.72
C GLU A 29 20.91 -21.82 -12.69
N LEU A 30 21.64 -20.74 -12.38
CA LEU A 30 23.10 -20.78 -12.25
C LEU A 30 23.55 -21.70 -11.11
N TRP A 31 22.88 -21.62 -9.95
CA TRP A 31 23.11 -22.51 -8.81
C TRP A 31 22.91 -23.99 -9.18
N LYS A 32 21.82 -24.31 -9.90
CA LYS A 32 21.57 -25.67 -10.38
C LYS A 32 22.64 -26.12 -11.38
N SER A 33 23.06 -25.23 -12.29
CA SER A 33 24.06 -25.55 -13.32
C SER A 33 25.48 -25.74 -12.79
N SER A 34 25.81 -25.18 -11.62
CA SER A 34 27.13 -25.29 -11.01
C SER A 34 27.33 -26.58 -10.21
N GLY A 35 26.26 -27.35 -9.97
CA GLY A 35 26.31 -28.58 -9.18
C GLY A 35 26.58 -28.35 -7.69
N LEU A 36 26.34 -27.13 -7.21
CA LEU A 36 26.49 -26.78 -5.79
C LEU A 36 25.33 -27.39 -4.97
N ASP A 37 25.64 -27.86 -3.77
CA ASP A 37 24.68 -28.40 -2.81
C ASP A 37 24.91 -27.73 -1.45
N TRP A 38 23.85 -27.19 -0.85
CA TRP A 38 23.89 -26.57 0.48
C TRP A 38 24.47 -27.50 1.55
N LYS A 39 24.31 -28.82 1.42
CA LYS A 39 24.92 -29.79 2.34
C LYS A 39 26.45 -29.75 2.39
N ASN A 40 27.08 -29.18 1.36
CA ASN A 40 28.54 -29.01 1.32
C ASN A 40 29.00 -27.76 2.10
N PHE A 41 28.08 -26.84 2.39
CA PHE A 41 28.36 -25.56 3.04
C PHE A 41 27.83 -25.53 4.48
N LEU A 42 26.66 -26.14 4.72
CA LEU A 42 26.01 -26.14 6.04
C LEU A 42 26.69 -27.08 7.04
N SER A 43 26.55 -26.72 8.31
CA SER A 43 26.97 -27.58 9.41
C SER A 43 26.11 -28.84 9.49
N LYS A 44 26.66 -29.96 9.99
CA LYS A 44 25.97 -31.28 10.01
C LYS A 44 24.63 -31.31 10.75
N ASN A 45 24.37 -30.33 11.61
CA ASN A 45 23.18 -30.25 12.44
C ASN A 45 22.16 -29.23 11.91
N GLU A 46 22.44 -28.58 10.79
CA GLU A 46 21.64 -27.49 10.25
C GLU A 46 20.77 -27.97 9.10
N ASP A 47 19.49 -27.64 9.19
CA ASP A 47 18.52 -28.03 8.17
C ASP A 47 18.61 -27.08 6.97
N VAL A 48 18.76 -27.67 5.78
CA VAL A 48 18.89 -26.92 4.52
C VAL A 48 17.65 -26.07 4.24
N HIS A 49 16.46 -26.59 4.55
CA HIS A 49 15.22 -25.86 4.31
C HIS A 49 15.11 -24.66 5.24
N ASP A 50 15.36 -24.85 6.53
CA ASP A 50 15.32 -23.75 7.52
C ASP A 50 16.36 -22.67 7.21
N PHE A 51 17.58 -23.06 6.83
CA PHE A 51 18.63 -22.13 6.45
C PHE A 51 18.24 -21.30 5.22
N VAL A 52 17.80 -21.97 4.15
CA VAL A 52 17.43 -21.31 2.90
C VAL A 52 16.23 -20.38 3.09
N GLN A 53 15.24 -20.76 3.90
CA GLN A 53 14.10 -19.91 4.26
C GLN A 53 14.57 -18.69 5.05
N LYS A 54 15.37 -18.89 6.11
CA LYS A 54 15.90 -17.81 6.94
C LYS A 54 16.73 -16.79 6.13
N LYS A 55 17.38 -17.24 5.05
CA LYS A 55 18.21 -16.40 4.17
C LYS A 55 17.49 -15.93 2.90
N ASN A 56 16.21 -16.25 2.71
CA ASN A 56 15.43 -15.96 1.49
C ASN A 56 16.05 -16.51 0.20
N LEU A 57 16.75 -17.65 0.26
CA LEU A 57 17.44 -18.28 -0.87
C LEU A 57 16.60 -19.36 -1.57
N GLY A 58 15.27 -19.34 -1.40
CA GLY A 58 14.35 -20.43 -1.79
C GLY A 58 14.47 -20.89 -3.24
N TYR A 59 14.89 -19.99 -4.13
CA TYR A 59 15.14 -20.23 -5.56
C TYR A 59 16.31 -21.20 -5.84
N THR A 60 17.12 -21.55 -4.84
CA THR A 60 18.21 -22.53 -4.94
C THR A 60 17.77 -23.97 -4.65
N LEU A 61 16.54 -24.19 -4.18
CA LEU A 61 15.99 -25.52 -3.96
C LEU A 61 15.44 -26.12 -5.26
N ASP A 62 15.54 -27.43 -5.39
CA ASP A 62 14.95 -28.15 -6.52
C ASP A 62 13.42 -28.18 -6.35
N GLU A 63 12.71 -27.51 -7.26
CA GLU A 63 11.25 -27.35 -7.27
C GLU A 63 10.51 -28.70 -7.39
N SER A 64 11.23 -29.80 -7.59
CA SER A 64 10.70 -31.16 -7.68
C SER A 64 10.25 -31.77 -6.34
N ARG A 65 10.58 -31.16 -5.19
CA ARG A 65 10.18 -31.66 -3.85
C ARG A 65 9.45 -30.67 -2.94
N ALA A 66 9.42 -29.39 -3.29
CA ALA A 66 8.58 -28.43 -2.59
C ALA A 66 7.21 -28.42 -3.27
N LEU A 67 6.15 -28.79 -2.53
CA LEU A 67 4.81 -28.33 -2.88
C LEU A 67 4.91 -26.81 -3.15
N PRO A 68 4.26 -26.26 -4.20
CA PRO A 68 4.23 -24.82 -4.39
C PRO A 68 3.55 -24.21 -3.16
N ARG A 69 4.37 -23.76 -2.20
CA ARG A 69 3.91 -22.92 -1.10
C ARG A 69 3.50 -21.64 -1.77
N LYS A 70 2.19 -21.36 -1.81
CA LYS A 70 1.72 -20.00 -2.10
C LYS A 70 2.51 -19.05 -1.21
N PRO A 71 3.04 -17.94 -1.74
CA PRO A 71 3.62 -16.89 -0.92
C PRO A 71 2.69 -16.63 0.27
N GLU A 72 3.25 -16.55 1.47
CA GLU A 72 2.45 -16.18 2.63
C GLU A 72 1.79 -14.82 2.34
N PRO A 73 0.47 -14.67 2.60
CA PRO A 73 -0.20 -13.40 2.36
C PRO A 73 0.54 -12.27 3.09
N LEU A 74 0.75 -11.15 2.40
CA LEU A 74 1.37 -9.99 3.03
C LEU A 74 0.49 -9.49 4.19
N THR A 75 1.13 -9.10 5.29
CA THR A 75 0.42 -8.41 6.37
C THR A 75 0.03 -7.00 5.93
N MET A 76 -1.02 -6.45 6.51
CA MET A 76 -1.50 -5.11 6.14
C MET A 76 -0.43 -4.01 6.34
N ASP A 77 0.39 -4.12 7.40
CA ASP A 77 1.51 -3.20 7.62
C ASP A 77 2.52 -3.24 6.47
N ARG A 78 2.83 -4.44 5.96
CA ARG A 78 3.72 -4.62 4.80
C ARG A 78 3.10 -4.08 3.52
N ILE A 79 1.80 -4.24 3.34
CA ILE A 79 1.07 -3.66 2.21
C ILE A 79 1.16 -2.14 2.27
N GLN A 80 0.89 -1.53 3.42
CA GLN A 80 0.98 -0.08 3.59
C GLN A 80 2.40 0.44 3.33
N ASP A 81 3.42 -0.16 3.94
CA ASP A 81 4.82 0.24 3.74
C ASP A 81 5.23 0.21 2.27
N GLU A 82 4.77 -0.80 1.53
CA GLU A 82 5.13 -0.98 0.13
C GLU A 82 4.36 -0.04 -0.79
N LEU A 83 3.08 0.24 -0.51
CA LEU A 83 2.32 1.29 -1.20
C LEU A 83 2.97 2.66 -1.00
N GLU A 84 3.36 3.00 0.23
CA GLU A 84 4.07 4.26 0.51
C GLU A 84 5.43 4.32 -0.20
N ARG A 85 6.18 3.22 -0.21
CA ARG A 85 7.46 3.12 -0.96
C ARG A 85 7.23 3.38 -2.45
N LEU A 86 6.28 2.69 -3.07
CA LEU A 86 5.99 2.81 -4.50
C LEU A 86 5.52 4.22 -4.87
N LEU A 87 4.60 4.80 -4.10
CA LEU A 87 4.01 6.11 -4.38
C LEU A 87 4.96 7.27 -4.09
N MET A 88 5.68 7.23 -2.96
CA MET A 88 6.45 8.37 -2.48
C MET A 88 7.94 8.31 -2.84
N LYS A 89 8.57 7.14 -2.69
CA LYS A 89 10.02 6.98 -2.92
C LYS A 89 10.33 6.68 -4.37
N ASP A 90 9.69 5.65 -4.90
CA ASP A 90 9.93 5.20 -6.28
C ASP A 90 9.21 6.06 -7.32
N ARG A 91 8.14 6.75 -6.89
CA ARG A 91 7.24 7.52 -7.77
C ARG A 91 6.73 6.67 -8.93
N ALA A 92 6.36 5.43 -8.63
CA ALA A 92 5.83 4.48 -9.59
C ALA A 92 4.57 5.02 -10.28
N ASP A 93 4.40 4.72 -11.56
CA ASP A 93 3.17 4.96 -12.31
C ASP A 93 2.05 3.99 -11.87
N ASN A 94 0.82 4.21 -12.34
CA ASN A 94 -0.30 3.36 -11.93
C ASN A 94 -0.16 1.92 -12.41
N GLU A 95 0.44 1.68 -13.59
CA GLU A 95 0.65 0.33 -14.12
C GLU A 95 1.52 -0.51 -13.18
N LYS A 96 2.66 0.02 -12.73
CA LYS A 96 3.53 -0.68 -11.77
C LYS A 96 2.86 -0.93 -10.43
N ILE A 97 2.00 -0.02 -9.99
CA ILE A 97 1.26 -0.19 -8.73
C ILE A 97 0.21 -1.30 -8.90
N PHE A 98 -0.53 -1.32 -10.00
CA PHE A 98 -1.47 -2.40 -10.32
C PHE A 98 -0.76 -3.75 -10.39
N ASP A 99 0.32 -3.84 -11.17
CA ASP A 99 1.11 -5.06 -11.30
C ASP A 99 1.57 -5.60 -9.94
N TRP A 100 2.03 -4.70 -9.06
CA TRP A 100 2.46 -5.08 -7.72
C TRP A 100 1.29 -5.58 -6.84
N ILE A 101 0.15 -4.87 -6.84
CA ILE A 101 -1.02 -5.26 -6.05
C ILE A 101 -1.53 -6.62 -6.55
N GLU A 102 -1.69 -6.81 -7.86
CA GLU A 102 -2.17 -8.07 -8.46
C GLU A 102 -1.23 -9.26 -8.19
N ALA A 103 0.08 -9.01 -8.13
CA ALA A 103 1.07 -10.04 -7.83
C ALA A 103 1.17 -10.38 -6.34
N SER A 104 0.87 -9.42 -5.45
CA SER A 104 1.26 -9.49 -4.03
C SER A 104 0.10 -9.51 -3.04
N VAL A 105 -1.10 -9.07 -3.45
CA VAL A 105 -2.29 -8.97 -2.62
C VAL A 105 -3.42 -9.75 -3.27
N ASP A 106 -4.04 -10.66 -2.53
CA ASP A 106 -5.17 -11.41 -3.06
C ASP A 106 -6.41 -10.53 -3.24
N GLU A 107 -7.27 -10.91 -4.19
CA GLU A 107 -8.46 -10.13 -4.55
C GLU A 107 -9.40 -9.87 -3.36
N ALA A 108 -9.52 -10.82 -2.43
CA ALA A 108 -10.39 -10.64 -1.26
C ALA A 108 -9.83 -9.53 -0.35
N THR A 109 -8.52 -9.54 -0.09
CA THR A 109 -7.84 -8.50 0.68
C THR A 109 -7.99 -7.12 0.03
N THR A 110 -7.95 -7.01 -1.30
CA THR A 110 -8.11 -5.70 -1.98
C THR A 110 -9.48 -5.04 -1.77
N LYS A 111 -10.49 -5.81 -1.35
CA LYS A 111 -11.85 -5.32 -1.07
C LYS A 111 -12.06 -5.00 0.42
N GLU A 112 -11.10 -5.30 1.28
CA GLU A 112 -11.20 -5.05 2.72
C GLU A 112 -11.03 -3.57 3.07
N ARG A 113 -11.76 -3.13 4.11
CA ARG A 113 -11.67 -1.76 4.65
C ARG A 113 -10.24 -1.31 4.96
N THR A 114 -9.42 -2.21 5.46
CA THR A 114 -8.03 -1.99 5.86
C THR A 114 -7.14 -1.69 4.65
N PHE A 115 -7.32 -2.43 3.56
CA PHE A 115 -6.62 -2.18 2.30
C PHE A 115 -7.01 -0.83 1.71
N ILE A 116 -8.31 -0.52 1.64
CA ILE A 116 -8.80 0.76 1.11
C ILE A 116 -8.23 1.93 1.91
N ARG A 117 -8.18 1.81 3.24
CA ARG A 117 -7.56 2.83 4.10
C ARG A 117 -6.06 2.96 3.86
N ALA A 118 -5.33 1.87 3.68
CA ALA A 118 -3.90 1.89 3.38
C ALA A 118 -3.62 2.57 2.03
N LEU A 119 -4.36 2.19 0.98
CA LEU A 119 -4.25 2.77 -0.36
C LEU A 119 -4.54 4.27 -0.34
N MET A 120 -5.67 4.66 0.24
CA MET A 120 -6.06 6.07 0.32
C MET A 120 -5.03 6.91 1.09
N THR A 121 -4.56 6.39 2.23
CA THR A 121 -3.54 7.06 3.03
C THR A 121 -2.26 7.27 2.24
N ALA A 122 -1.76 6.24 1.55
CA ALA A 122 -0.53 6.32 0.78
C ALA A 122 -0.65 7.28 -0.41
N VAL A 123 -1.79 7.26 -1.12
CA VAL A 123 -2.06 8.18 -2.25
C VAL A 123 -2.12 9.62 -1.75
N CYS A 124 -2.93 9.92 -0.73
CA CYS A 124 -3.04 11.27 -0.20
C CYS A 124 -1.71 11.77 0.39
N ARG A 125 -0.97 10.94 1.12
CA ARG A 125 0.39 11.29 1.60
C ARG A 125 1.34 11.66 0.47
N SER A 126 1.30 10.92 -0.65
CA SER A 126 2.14 11.21 -1.81
C SER A 126 1.83 12.54 -2.49
N ALA A 127 0.61 13.06 -2.29
CA ALA A 127 0.14 14.33 -2.83
C ALA A 127 0.21 15.48 -1.81
N ILE A 128 0.84 15.30 -0.64
CA ILE A 128 1.05 16.40 0.31
C ILE A 128 2.38 17.08 0.00
N THR A 129 2.34 18.40 -0.14
CA THR A 129 3.51 19.25 -0.37
C THR A 129 3.59 20.35 0.69
N GLY A 130 4.75 20.98 0.80
CA GLY A 130 5.03 22.01 1.81
C GLY A 130 5.49 21.42 3.15
N GLU A 131 5.73 22.30 4.12
CA GLU A 131 6.27 21.96 5.43
C GLU A 131 5.61 22.78 6.53
N GLY A 132 5.57 22.23 7.75
CA GLY A 132 5.02 22.90 8.93
C GLY A 132 3.54 23.28 8.74
N SER A 133 3.20 24.54 8.96
CA SER A 133 1.83 25.06 8.80
C SER A 133 1.41 25.33 7.36
N ASN A 134 2.30 25.13 6.38
CA ASN A 134 2.06 25.43 4.96
C ASN A 134 1.77 24.19 4.11
N LEU A 135 1.27 23.10 4.71
CA LEU A 135 0.89 21.90 3.98
C LEU A 135 -0.19 22.18 2.94
N ARG A 136 -0.04 21.60 1.75
CA ARG A 136 -0.96 21.75 0.62
C ARG A 136 -1.20 20.42 -0.07
N CYS A 137 -2.36 20.31 -0.72
CA CYS A 137 -2.67 19.22 -1.63
C CYS A 137 -2.10 19.55 -3.02
N ASP A 138 -1.26 18.67 -3.56
CA ASP A 138 -0.93 18.60 -4.98
C ASP A 138 -2.08 17.91 -5.72
N THR A 139 -3.04 18.71 -6.19
CA THR A 139 -4.23 18.20 -6.89
C THR A 139 -3.86 17.43 -8.15
N GLN A 140 -2.81 17.83 -8.87
CA GLN A 140 -2.31 17.07 -10.03
C GLN A 140 -1.74 15.71 -9.64
N GLY A 141 -1.16 15.62 -8.44
CA GLY A 141 -0.72 14.37 -7.83
C GLY A 141 -1.89 13.40 -7.63
N ILE A 142 -3.02 13.90 -7.13
CA ILE A 142 -4.25 13.10 -6.95
C ILE A 142 -4.90 12.73 -8.29
N GLN A 143 -5.00 13.67 -9.23
CA GLN A 143 -5.55 13.42 -10.58
C GLN A 143 -4.82 12.27 -11.28
N LYS A 144 -3.49 12.19 -11.14
CA LYS A 144 -2.69 11.07 -11.68
C LYS A 144 -3.07 9.71 -11.09
N ARG A 145 -3.71 9.67 -9.92
CA ARG A 145 -4.09 8.45 -9.19
C ARG A 145 -5.59 8.14 -9.24
N VAL A 146 -6.40 8.93 -9.96
CA VAL A 146 -7.85 8.70 -10.08
C VAL A 146 -8.17 7.30 -10.56
N VAL A 147 -7.54 6.85 -11.66
CA VAL A 147 -7.74 5.48 -12.20
C VAL A 147 -7.37 4.40 -11.18
N LEU A 148 -6.32 4.63 -10.38
CA LEU A 148 -5.90 3.72 -9.32
C LEU A 148 -6.94 3.65 -8.19
N LEU A 149 -7.42 4.80 -7.72
CA LEU A 149 -8.43 4.87 -6.66
C LEU A 149 -9.75 4.26 -7.13
N GLN A 150 -10.27 4.68 -8.29
CA GLN A 150 -11.52 4.17 -8.86
C GLN A 150 -11.50 2.64 -9.04
N LYS A 151 -10.37 2.05 -9.44
CA LYS A 151 -10.23 0.59 -9.58
C LYS A 151 -10.50 -0.18 -8.28
N TYR A 152 -10.08 0.36 -7.13
CA TYR A 152 -10.18 -0.35 -5.84
C TYR A 152 -11.34 0.13 -4.97
N LEU A 153 -11.78 1.38 -5.12
CA LEU A 153 -13.01 1.88 -4.51
C LEU A 153 -14.23 1.27 -5.21
N ASP A 154 -14.15 1.07 -6.52
CA ASP A 154 -15.11 0.30 -7.34
C ASP A 154 -16.55 0.81 -7.20
N ASN A 155 -16.71 2.14 -7.19
CA ASN A 155 -17.98 2.88 -7.10
C ASN A 155 -18.92 2.33 -6.01
N GLU A 156 -18.33 1.91 -4.89
CA GLU A 156 -19.02 1.30 -3.77
C GLU A 156 -18.92 2.23 -2.57
N SER A 157 -20.05 2.83 -2.20
CA SER A 157 -20.11 3.86 -1.16
C SER A 157 -19.54 3.39 0.18
N THR A 158 -19.63 2.10 0.49
CA THR A 158 -19.03 1.52 1.70
C THR A 158 -17.50 1.55 1.69
N ARG A 159 -16.86 1.41 0.52
CA ARG A 159 -15.39 1.54 0.35
C ARG A 159 -14.97 3.00 0.28
N GLU A 160 -15.71 3.84 -0.43
CA GLU A 160 -15.49 5.29 -0.48
C GLU A 160 -15.55 5.92 0.93
N LEU A 161 -16.49 5.48 1.76
CA LEU A 161 -16.58 5.87 3.17
C LEU A 161 -15.31 5.50 3.96
N GLN A 162 -14.72 4.33 3.70
CA GLN A 162 -13.44 3.95 4.32
C GLN A 162 -12.29 4.83 3.85
N ALA A 163 -12.29 5.26 2.58
CA ALA A 163 -11.31 6.23 2.08
C ALA A 163 -11.45 7.59 2.82
N LEU A 164 -12.68 8.06 3.06
CA LEU A 164 -12.91 9.29 3.83
C LEU A 164 -12.45 9.19 5.28
N PHE A 165 -12.65 8.03 5.93
CA PHE A 165 -12.10 7.82 7.28
C PHE A 165 -10.57 7.74 7.30
N ALA A 166 -9.95 7.16 6.27
CA ALA A 166 -8.50 7.17 6.12
C ALA A 166 -7.95 8.61 6.02
N LEU A 167 -8.63 9.45 5.24
CA LEU A 167 -8.26 10.84 5.06
C LEU A 167 -8.45 11.65 6.35
N GLN A 168 -9.54 11.42 7.10
CA GLN A 168 -9.73 12.00 8.43
C GLN A 168 -8.59 11.62 9.39
N ALA A 169 -8.23 10.34 9.45
CA ALA A 169 -7.14 9.86 10.30
C ALA A 169 -5.79 10.47 9.88
N LEU A 170 -5.55 10.63 8.58
CA LEU A 170 -4.37 11.32 8.06
C LEU A 170 -4.33 12.79 8.51
N MET A 171 -5.46 13.50 8.51
CA MET A 171 -5.51 14.88 9.02
C MET A 171 -5.16 14.95 10.52
N VAL A 172 -5.62 13.99 11.32
CA VAL A 172 -5.24 13.89 12.74
C VAL A 172 -3.74 13.69 12.89
N GLN A 173 -3.13 12.80 12.10
CA GLN A 173 -1.70 12.53 12.12
C GLN A 173 -0.83 13.72 11.67
N LEU A 174 -1.42 14.69 10.98
CA LEU A 174 -0.77 15.92 10.51
C LEU A 174 -1.08 17.14 11.40
N ASP A 175 -1.65 16.92 12.58
CA ASP A 175 -2.09 17.98 13.50
C ASP A 175 -3.13 18.94 12.88
N GLN A 176 -3.99 18.40 12.00
CA GLN A 176 -5.16 19.06 11.41
C GLN A 176 -4.83 20.38 10.69
N PRO A 177 -4.02 20.31 9.61
CA PRO A 177 -3.62 21.50 8.88
C PRO A 177 -4.84 22.19 8.25
N PRO A 178 -4.89 23.53 8.28
CA PRO A 178 -6.02 24.28 7.76
C PRO A 178 -6.17 24.06 6.26
N ASN A 179 -7.42 23.96 5.80
CA ASN A 179 -7.82 23.82 4.39
C ASN A 179 -7.34 22.54 3.65
N LEU A 180 -6.47 21.72 4.24
CA LEU A 180 -5.94 20.54 3.55
C LEU A 180 -7.04 19.50 3.25
N LEU A 181 -7.86 19.19 4.25
CA LEU A 181 -8.98 18.25 4.08
C LEU A 181 -9.97 18.73 3.01
N ARG A 182 -10.25 20.05 3.02
CA ARG A 182 -11.14 20.69 2.05
C ARG A 182 -10.62 20.49 0.62
N MET A 183 -9.35 20.77 0.37
CA MET A 183 -8.75 20.58 -0.96
C MET A 183 -8.81 19.12 -1.44
N PHE A 184 -8.64 18.15 -0.54
CA PHE A 184 -8.83 16.75 -0.90
C PHE A 184 -10.28 16.44 -1.23
N PHE A 185 -11.25 16.91 -0.43
CA PHE A 185 -12.67 16.69 -0.69
C PHE A 185 -13.09 17.26 -2.06
N ASP A 186 -12.72 18.51 -2.36
CA ASP A 186 -12.99 19.14 -3.65
C ASP A 186 -12.42 18.29 -4.80
N THR A 187 -11.14 17.89 -4.71
CA THR A 187 -10.49 17.11 -5.78
C THR A 187 -11.09 15.71 -5.96
N LEU A 188 -11.45 15.03 -4.87
CA LEU A 188 -12.00 13.68 -4.93
C LEU A 188 -13.44 13.67 -5.44
N TYR A 189 -14.19 14.74 -5.17
CA TYR A 189 -15.52 14.96 -5.73
C TYR A 189 -15.43 15.29 -7.23
N ASP A 190 -14.63 16.29 -7.61
CA ASP A 190 -14.51 16.75 -9.01
C ASP A 190 -14.02 15.66 -9.98
N GLU A 191 -13.29 14.66 -9.48
CA GLU A 191 -12.73 13.56 -10.27
C GLU A 191 -13.55 12.25 -10.18
N ASP A 192 -14.79 12.30 -9.66
CA ASP A 192 -15.69 11.15 -9.52
C ASP A 192 -15.03 9.96 -8.77
N VAL A 193 -14.26 10.26 -7.71
CA VAL A 193 -13.61 9.23 -6.87
C VAL A 193 -14.46 8.89 -5.66
N ILE A 194 -15.16 9.89 -5.10
CA ILE A 194 -16.04 9.73 -3.93
C ILE A 194 -17.40 10.32 -4.29
N SER A 195 -18.45 9.51 -4.15
CA SER A 195 -19.83 9.92 -4.38
C SER A 195 -20.38 10.83 -3.28
N GLU A 196 -21.45 11.56 -3.61
CA GLU A 196 -22.23 12.36 -2.65
C GLU A 196 -22.74 11.52 -1.49
N ASP A 197 -23.27 10.33 -1.79
CA ASP A 197 -23.73 9.36 -0.81
C ASP A 197 -22.64 9.01 0.20
N ALA A 198 -21.41 8.80 -0.25
CA ALA A 198 -20.28 8.51 0.64
C ALA A 198 -19.90 9.73 1.52
N PHE A 199 -19.94 10.95 0.96
CA PHE A 199 -19.71 12.18 1.73
C PHE A 199 -20.78 12.39 2.80
N TYR A 200 -22.06 12.23 2.47
CA TYR A 200 -23.16 12.34 3.44
C TYR A 200 -23.14 11.20 4.47
N ALA A 201 -22.81 9.97 4.04
CA ALA A 201 -22.62 8.84 4.96
C ALA A 201 -21.47 9.09 5.93
N TRP A 202 -20.37 9.70 5.47
CA TRP A 202 -19.30 10.15 6.34
C TRP A 202 -19.78 11.24 7.28
N GLU A 203 -20.41 12.31 6.78
CA GLU A 203 -20.88 13.45 7.59
C GLU A 203 -21.78 13.01 8.75
N SER A 204 -22.75 12.15 8.46
CA SER A 204 -23.76 11.65 9.41
C SER A 204 -23.29 10.46 10.27
N ASN A 205 -22.08 9.94 10.06
CA ASN A 205 -21.59 8.78 10.79
C ASN A 205 -21.40 9.06 12.29
N THR A 206 -21.96 8.19 13.13
CA THR A 206 -21.91 8.29 14.59
C THR A 206 -21.19 7.10 15.27
N ASP A 207 -20.49 6.25 14.49
CA ASP A 207 -19.73 5.13 15.05
C ASP A 207 -18.63 5.67 16.00
N PRO A 208 -18.62 5.26 17.28
CA PRO A 208 -17.61 5.70 18.24
C PRO A 208 -16.16 5.46 17.79
N ALA A 209 -15.91 4.43 16.98
CA ALA A 209 -14.57 4.12 16.48
C ALA A 209 -14.05 5.15 15.46
N GLU A 210 -14.94 5.91 14.82
CA GLU A 210 -14.60 6.83 13.73
C GLU A 210 -14.74 8.32 14.13
N GLN A 211 -14.89 8.61 15.43
CA GLN A 211 -15.08 9.98 15.92
C GLN A 211 -13.78 10.75 16.17
N GLU A 212 -12.61 10.08 16.17
CA GLU A 212 -11.33 10.74 16.41
C GLU A 212 -11.05 11.80 15.33
N GLY A 213 -10.88 13.05 15.75
CA GLY A 213 -10.66 14.18 14.84
C GLY A 213 -11.88 14.64 14.03
N LYS A 214 -12.99 13.90 14.06
CA LYS A 214 -14.21 14.12 13.26
C LYS A 214 -14.77 15.54 13.42
N GLY A 215 -14.87 16.04 14.66
CA GLY A 215 -15.46 17.35 14.92
C GLY A 215 -14.69 18.52 14.29
N VAL A 216 -13.35 18.45 14.24
CA VAL A 216 -12.54 19.48 13.58
C VAL A 216 -12.54 19.28 12.07
N ALA A 217 -12.50 18.02 11.61
CA ALA A 217 -12.66 17.69 10.20
C ALA A 217 -13.96 18.29 9.63
N LEU A 218 -15.11 18.04 10.27
CA LEU A 218 -16.42 18.60 9.89
C LEU A 218 -16.40 20.13 9.80
N LYS A 219 -15.82 20.82 10.80
CA LYS A 219 -15.70 22.28 10.79
C LYS A 219 -14.87 22.79 9.60
N SER A 220 -13.84 22.04 9.20
CA SER A 220 -12.97 22.44 8.09
C SER A 220 -13.62 22.29 6.71
N VAL A 221 -14.64 21.43 6.59
CA VAL A 221 -15.34 21.13 5.32
C VAL A 221 -16.79 21.58 5.31
N THR A 222 -17.25 22.36 6.29
CA THR A 222 -18.64 22.86 6.34
C THR A 222 -19.06 23.53 5.03
N ALA A 223 -18.20 24.37 4.46
CA ALA A 223 -18.50 25.06 3.20
C ALA A 223 -18.60 24.12 1.99
N PHE A 224 -17.94 22.95 2.01
CA PHE A 224 -18.10 21.93 0.97
C PHE A 224 -19.51 21.33 1.03
N PHE A 225 -19.96 20.92 2.22
CA PHE A 225 -21.30 20.36 2.39
C PHE A 225 -22.44 21.37 2.20
N THR A 226 -22.22 22.65 2.50
CA THR A 226 -23.19 23.70 2.14
C THR A 226 -23.38 23.76 0.63
N TRP A 227 -22.27 23.83 -0.11
CA TRP A 227 -22.30 23.84 -1.57
C TRP A 227 -22.93 22.55 -2.16
N LEU A 228 -22.60 21.38 -1.60
CA LEU A 228 -23.13 20.10 -2.08
C LEU A 228 -24.66 20.05 -2.04
N ARG A 229 -25.26 20.53 -0.95
CA ARG A 229 -26.72 20.60 -0.80
C ARG A 229 -27.36 21.64 -1.72
N GLU A 230 -26.70 22.79 -1.91
CA GLU A 230 -27.19 23.84 -2.82
C GLU A 230 -27.25 23.33 -4.27
N ALA A 231 -26.24 22.57 -4.71
CA ALA A 231 -26.22 21.95 -6.03
C ALA A 231 -27.34 20.89 -6.20
N GLU A 232 -27.57 20.06 -5.18
CA GLU A 232 -28.63 19.04 -5.18
C GLU A 232 -30.04 19.69 -5.31
N GLU A 233 -30.30 20.78 -4.58
CA GLU A 233 -31.57 21.51 -4.66
C GLU A 233 -31.81 22.08 -6.08
N GLU A 234 -30.78 22.64 -6.74
CA GLU A 234 -30.86 23.18 -8.11
C GLU A 234 -31.16 22.11 -9.17
N GLU A 235 -30.66 20.89 -9.00
CA GLU A 235 -30.94 19.78 -9.91
C GLU A 235 -32.37 19.26 -9.80
N THR A 236 -32.96 19.28 -8.59
CA THR A 236 -34.33 18.80 -8.36
C THR A 236 -35.43 19.77 -8.82
N ASP A 237 -35.11 21.05 -8.92
CA ASP A 237 -36.01 22.12 -9.39
C ASP A 237 -35.94 22.35 -10.93
N SER A 238 -35.07 21.62 -11.65
CA SER A 238 -34.84 21.71 -13.10
C SER A 238 -35.58 20.64 -13.92
#